data_AF-A0A091AWN7-F1
#
_entry.id   AF-A0A091AWN7-F1
#
_cell.length_a   1.000
_cell.length_b   1.000
_cell.length_c   1.000
_cell.angle_alpha   90.00
_cell.angle_beta   90.00
_cell.angle_gamma   90.00
#
_symmetry.space_group_name_H-M   'P 1'
#
loop_
_entity.id
_entity.type
_entity.pdbx_description
1 polymer ?
#
loop_
_entity_poly.entity_id
_entity_poly.type
_entity_poly.pdbx_seq_one_letter_code
_entity_poly.pdbx_strand_id
1 'polypeptide(L)'
;MLRTPALLYGGATLPFDPTGEPTMQRIFLGLWLATCLHVTALAATPGERYTASAPAEAIHLVLLSQSEELLRLDPESEDTALRQWSVQRPAPGDTPDKAATFIVSLSIDGRALGAWYVNTEEGTVEPHEAGSPEESVAATARIDADITYVATIGRWQTPDGQGSYRITTWNEGFEHVSTAVRADWIADATDANAPARTRSSSVLVMPGLYRLRAPKLTERQGELHVELQGVNTYDAKQTVSCQFDLFPDGQVTHVKPCGPADKRGHD
;
A
#
# COMPACT_ATOMS: atom_id res chain seq x y z
N MET A 1 -9.62 -11.40 65.07
CA MET A 1 -9.45 -12.82 65.47
C MET A 1 -10.20 -13.68 64.47
N LEU A 2 -9.61 -14.82 64.07
CA LEU A 2 -10.14 -15.88 63.19
C LEU A 2 -10.13 -15.54 61.68
N ARG A 3 -9.72 -16.41 60.75
CA ARG A 3 -8.87 -17.62 60.74
C ARG A 3 -8.68 -17.94 59.24
N THR A 4 -7.44 -18.07 58.78
CA THR A 4 -7.07 -18.56 57.44
C THR A 4 -7.27 -20.08 57.37
N PRO A 5 -7.64 -20.66 56.21
CA PRO A 5 -7.29 -22.04 55.90
C PRO A 5 -6.24 -22.10 54.79
N ALA A 6 -5.14 -22.78 55.10
CA ALA A 6 -4.17 -23.30 54.16
C ALA A 6 -4.73 -24.57 53.50
N LEU A 7 -4.52 -24.73 52.20
CA LEU A 7 -4.64 -26.01 51.50
C LEU A 7 -3.27 -26.41 50.98
N LEU A 8 -3.00 -27.69 51.17
CA LEU A 8 -1.72 -28.38 51.14
C LEU A 8 -1.91 -29.65 50.30
N TYR A 9 -0.82 -30.07 49.64
CA TYR A 9 -0.52 -31.41 49.09
C TYR A 9 -1.11 -31.85 47.73
N GLY A 10 -0.20 -32.44 46.94
CA GLY A 10 -0.54 -33.32 45.82
C GLY A 10 0.57 -33.53 44.79
N GLY A 11 1.80 -33.85 45.21
CA GLY A 11 2.87 -34.26 44.27
C GLY A 11 2.68 -35.70 43.80
N ALA A 12 2.71 -35.93 42.49
CA ALA A 12 2.73 -37.26 41.88
C ALA A 12 4.13 -37.52 41.29
N THR A 13 4.81 -38.51 41.84
CA THR A 13 6.07 -39.08 41.35
C THR A 13 5.76 -40.19 40.34
N LEU A 14 6.37 -40.14 39.16
CA LEU A 14 6.39 -41.26 38.20
C LEU A 14 7.63 -42.12 38.44
N PRO A 15 7.52 -43.46 38.39
CA PRO A 15 8.67 -44.35 38.51
C PRO A 15 9.49 -44.41 37.21
N PHE A 16 10.79 -44.33 37.39
CA PHE A 16 11.85 -44.55 36.41
C PHE A 16 12.09 -46.07 36.27
N ASP A 17 12.04 -46.60 35.04
CA ASP A 17 12.38 -47.99 34.73
C ASP A 17 13.70 -48.01 33.93
N PRO A 18 14.83 -48.39 34.56
CA PRO A 18 16.09 -48.61 33.87
C PRO A 18 16.42 -50.10 33.86
N THR A 19 16.09 -50.81 32.78
CA THR A 19 16.89 -51.93 32.23
C THR A 19 16.12 -52.66 31.12
N GLY A 20 16.60 -52.56 29.89
CA GLY A 20 16.01 -53.32 28.78
C GLY A 20 16.70 -53.08 27.44
N GLU A 21 18.01 -53.31 27.36
CA GLU A 21 18.71 -53.59 26.10
C GLU A 21 18.95 -55.11 25.98
N PRO A 22 19.35 -55.66 24.82
CA PRO A 22 19.15 -55.25 23.42
C PRO A 22 18.69 -56.46 22.55
N THR A 23 18.21 -56.23 21.32
CA THR A 23 18.35 -57.27 20.28
C THR A 23 18.59 -56.67 18.91
N MET A 24 19.86 -56.73 18.53
CA MET A 24 20.42 -56.39 17.24
C MET A 24 20.21 -57.61 16.32
N GLN A 25 19.37 -57.51 15.28
CA GLN A 25 19.39 -58.50 14.20
C GLN A 25 19.40 -57.83 12.82
N ARG A 26 20.55 -58.07 12.19
CA ARG A 26 21.07 -57.67 10.89
C ARG A 26 20.15 -57.89 9.68
N ILE A 27 20.23 -56.90 8.78
CA ILE A 27 20.49 -57.03 7.33
C ILE A 27 19.47 -57.86 6.53
N PHE A 28 18.67 -57.21 5.67
CA PHE A 28 18.62 -57.56 4.24
C PHE A 28 18.24 -56.35 3.38
N LEU A 29 18.96 -56.28 2.26
CA LEU A 29 19.03 -55.23 1.26
C LEU A 29 17.99 -55.51 0.15
N GLY A 30 17.30 -54.47 -0.31
CA GLY A 30 16.73 -54.37 -1.66
C GLY A 30 15.26 -54.78 -1.84
N LEU A 31 14.41 -53.80 -2.17
CA LEU A 31 13.88 -53.66 -3.54
C LEU A 31 13.09 -52.34 -3.63
N TRP A 32 13.58 -51.43 -4.47
CA TRP A 32 12.84 -50.29 -4.99
C TRP A 32 11.63 -50.77 -5.80
N LEU A 33 10.44 -50.18 -5.63
CA LEU A 33 9.60 -49.74 -6.76
C LEU A 33 8.41 -48.86 -6.31
N ALA A 34 8.50 -47.59 -6.69
CA ALA A 34 7.41 -46.76 -7.21
C ALA A 34 6.08 -46.67 -6.43
N THR A 35 6.04 -45.85 -5.38
CA THR A 35 4.83 -45.09 -5.05
C THR A 35 4.93 -43.70 -5.68
N CYS A 36 4.15 -43.49 -6.74
CA CYS A 36 3.93 -42.19 -7.37
C CYS A 36 3.29 -41.23 -6.35
N LEU A 37 4.12 -40.46 -5.64
CA LEU A 37 3.68 -39.19 -5.06
C LEU A 37 3.32 -38.26 -6.22
N HIS A 38 2.03 -38.18 -6.52
CA HIS A 38 1.49 -37.02 -7.23
C HIS A 38 1.51 -35.86 -6.24
N VAL A 39 2.65 -35.18 -6.14
CA VAL A 39 2.67 -33.81 -5.66
C VAL A 39 1.97 -33.00 -6.75
N THR A 40 0.66 -32.85 -6.64
CA THR A 40 -0.03 -31.73 -7.27
C THR A 40 0.56 -30.48 -6.65
N ALA A 41 1.60 -29.95 -7.28
CA ALA A 41 1.96 -28.56 -7.11
C ALA A 41 0.67 -27.78 -7.43
N LEU A 42 0.03 -27.22 -6.41
CA LEU A 42 -0.88 -26.11 -6.64
C LEU A 42 -0.02 -25.08 -7.36
N ALA A 43 -0.23 -24.98 -8.67
CA ALA A 43 0.16 -23.79 -9.40
C ALA A 43 -0.58 -22.66 -8.69
N ALA A 44 0.14 -21.93 -7.84
CA ALA A 44 -0.30 -20.63 -7.41
C ALA A 44 -0.62 -19.90 -8.71
N THR A 45 -1.91 -19.61 -8.92
CA THR A 45 -2.32 -18.64 -9.94
C THR A 45 -1.37 -17.45 -9.79
N PRO A 46 -0.69 -17.00 -10.86
CA PRO A 46 0.17 -15.84 -10.78
C PRO A 46 -0.65 -14.75 -10.09
N GLY A 47 -0.26 -14.41 -8.86
CA GLY A 47 -0.97 -13.43 -8.08
C GLY A 47 -1.09 -12.20 -8.96
N GLU A 48 -2.31 -11.70 -9.10
CA GLU A 48 -2.64 -10.45 -9.78
C GLU A 48 -1.60 -9.43 -9.35
N ARG A 49 -0.60 -9.20 -10.22
CA ARG A 49 0.53 -8.34 -9.87
C ARG A 49 -0.10 -6.98 -9.67
N TYR A 50 0.02 -6.50 -8.44
CA TYR A 50 -0.38 -5.16 -8.07
C TYR A 50 0.33 -4.20 -9.04
N THR A 51 -0.36 -3.73 -10.07
CA THR A 51 0.20 -2.75 -10.98
C THR A 51 0.17 -1.43 -10.23
N ALA A 52 1.27 -1.15 -9.53
CA ALA A 52 1.52 0.19 -9.03
C ALA A 52 1.36 1.18 -10.20
N SER A 53 0.89 2.39 -9.91
CA SER A 53 0.86 3.43 -10.95
C SER A 53 2.30 3.69 -11.41
N ALA A 54 2.50 4.01 -12.70
CA ALA A 54 3.83 4.29 -13.23
C ALA A 54 4.61 5.36 -12.39
N PRO A 55 3.98 6.42 -11.86
CA PRO A 55 4.66 7.33 -10.93
C PRO A 55 5.12 6.67 -9.61
N ALA A 56 4.31 5.80 -9.02
CA ALA A 56 4.67 5.08 -7.79
C ALA A 56 5.80 4.08 -8.05
N GLU A 57 5.77 3.40 -9.20
CA GLU A 57 6.86 2.54 -9.66
C GLU A 57 8.16 3.33 -9.87
N ALA A 58 8.08 4.56 -10.39
CA ALA A 58 9.24 5.41 -10.56
C ALA A 58 9.91 5.79 -9.23
N ILE A 59 9.14 6.18 -8.21
CA ILE A 59 9.67 6.43 -6.86
C ILE A 59 10.32 5.17 -6.29
N HIS A 60 9.65 4.03 -6.43
CA HIS A 60 10.16 2.75 -5.92
C HIS A 60 11.49 2.35 -6.56
N LEU A 61 11.66 2.59 -7.86
CA LEU A 61 12.94 2.36 -8.55
C LEU A 61 14.06 3.25 -8.00
N VAL A 62 13.80 4.52 -7.69
CA VAL A 62 14.80 5.41 -7.06
C VAL A 62 15.17 4.90 -5.67
N LEU A 63 14.18 4.56 -4.85
CA LEU A 63 14.42 4.03 -3.49
C LEU A 63 15.29 2.77 -3.49
N LEU A 64 15.08 1.87 -4.44
CA LEU A 64 15.87 0.64 -4.55
C LEU A 64 17.27 0.88 -5.12
N SER A 65 17.38 1.65 -6.21
CA SER A 65 18.63 1.80 -6.96
C SER A 65 19.57 2.86 -6.40
N GLN A 66 19.05 3.86 -5.69
CA GLN A 66 19.80 5.01 -5.19
C GLN A 66 19.90 5.05 -3.66
N SER A 67 19.69 3.92 -2.98
CA SER A 67 19.65 3.86 -1.51
C SER A 67 20.90 4.43 -0.83
N GLU A 68 22.11 4.15 -1.34
CA GLU A 68 23.36 4.71 -0.80
C GLU A 68 23.46 6.23 -0.99
N GLU A 69 23.02 6.73 -2.15
CA GLU A 69 23.02 8.16 -2.45
C GLU A 69 21.97 8.89 -1.60
N LEU A 70 20.79 8.30 -1.42
CA LEU A 70 19.76 8.84 -0.53
C LEU A 70 20.25 8.95 0.92
N LEU A 71 20.96 7.95 1.42
CA LEU A 71 21.60 8.01 2.73
C LEU A 71 22.69 9.08 2.83
N ARG A 72 23.39 9.36 1.72
CA ARG A 72 24.38 10.45 1.65
C ARG A 72 23.72 11.83 1.63
N LEU A 73 22.57 11.95 0.96
CA LEU A 73 21.81 13.18 0.83
C LEU A 73 21.02 13.54 2.09
N ASP A 74 20.58 12.53 2.84
CA ASP A 74 19.84 12.64 4.10
C ASP A 74 20.57 11.85 5.21
N PRO A 75 21.78 12.28 5.62
CA PRO A 75 22.61 11.55 6.58
C PRO A 75 22.07 11.63 8.01
N GLU A 76 21.32 12.70 8.30
CA GLU A 76 20.65 12.93 9.58
C GLU A 76 19.17 12.65 9.35
N SER A 77 18.76 11.39 9.51
CA SER A 77 17.35 11.04 9.54
C SER A 77 16.68 11.60 10.81
N GLU A 78 16.67 12.92 10.96
CA GLU A 78 15.85 13.55 11.98
C GLU A 78 14.40 13.25 11.61
N ASP A 79 13.74 12.55 12.52
CA ASP A 79 12.42 11.95 12.34
C ASP A 79 11.31 13.01 12.16
N THR A 80 11.66 14.29 12.38
CA THR A 80 10.74 15.43 12.28
C THR A 80 10.78 16.15 10.93
N ALA A 81 11.77 15.89 10.08
CA ALA A 81 11.92 16.61 8.82
C ALA A 81 10.93 16.09 7.77
N LEU A 82 10.19 17.00 7.13
CA LEU A 82 9.16 16.62 6.16
C LEU A 82 9.82 16.25 4.83
N ARG A 83 9.86 14.95 4.53
CA ARG A 83 10.31 14.42 3.24
C ARG A 83 9.19 14.55 2.23
N GLN A 84 9.50 15.15 1.08
CA GLN A 84 8.56 15.34 0.00
C GLN A 84 9.17 14.77 -1.27
N TRP A 85 8.42 13.89 -1.92
CA TRP A 85 8.76 13.39 -3.24
C TRP A 85 7.88 14.05 -4.29
N SER A 86 8.41 14.24 -5.48
CA SER A 86 7.68 14.77 -6.63
C SER A 86 8.02 13.93 -7.86
N VAL A 87 7.00 13.58 -8.64
CA VAL A 87 7.14 12.86 -9.90
C VAL A 87 6.55 13.69 -11.02
N GLN A 88 7.36 13.97 -12.05
CA GLN A 88 6.98 14.79 -13.19
C GLN A 88 7.31 14.07 -14.50
N ARG A 89 6.61 14.39 -15.59
CA ARG A 89 7.07 13.99 -16.91
C ARG A 89 8.15 14.97 -17.37
N PRO A 90 9.22 14.50 -18.05
CA PRO A 90 10.17 15.40 -18.70
C PRO A 90 9.46 16.34 -19.68
N ALA A 91 9.99 17.55 -19.86
CA ALA A 91 9.44 18.44 -20.87
C ALA A 91 9.66 17.83 -22.28
N PRO A 92 8.77 18.12 -23.25
CA PRO A 92 8.97 17.68 -24.63
C PRO A 92 10.32 18.18 -25.17
N GLY A 93 11.25 17.26 -25.42
CA GLY A 93 12.59 17.56 -25.94
C GLY A 93 13.76 17.30 -25.00
N ASP A 94 13.54 17.12 -23.69
CA ASP A 94 14.62 16.90 -22.71
C ASP A 94 15.11 15.44 -22.66
N THR A 95 14.32 14.50 -23.18
CA THR A 95 14.67 13.07 -23.26
C THR A 95 14.07 12.46 -24.53
N PRO A 96 14.59 11.31 -25.01
CA PRO A 96 13.91 10.55 -26.04
C PRO A 96 12.49 10.22 -25.57
N ASP A 97 11.51 10.64 -26.37
CA ASP A 97 10.06 10.62 -26.15
C ASP A 97 9.54 9.22 -25.78
N LYS A 98 9.72 8.84 -24.51
CA LYS A 98 9.26 7.56 -23.96
C LYS A 98 8.15 7.84 -22.94
N ALA A 99 6.98 7.28 -23.21
CA ALA A 99 5.79 7.44 -22.35
C ALA A 99 5.98 6.93 -20.90
N ALA A 100 7.06 6.19 -20.64
CA ALA A 100 7.42 5.60 -19.35
C ALA A 100 8.56 6.35 -18.60
N THR A 101 8.98 7.52 -19.07
CA THR A 101 10.04 8.31 -18.41
C THR A 101 9.46 9.37 -17.46
N PHE A 102 10.06 9.49 -16.28
CA PHE A 102 9.72 10.45 -15.24
C PHE A 102 10.97 11.14 -14.69
N ILE A 103 10.78 12.34 -14.14
CA ILE A 103 11.71 13.00 -13.25
C ILE A 103 11.17 12.79 -11.84
N VAL A 104 11.94 12.13 -10.99
CA VAL A 104 11.64 11.95 -9.57
C VAL A 104 12.55 12.86 -8.77
N SER A 105 12.01 13.64 -7.85
CA SER A 105 12.78 14.56 -7.01
C SER A 105 12.47 14.35 -5.53
N LEU A 106 13.48 14.50 -4.68
CA LEU A 106 13.37 14.49 -3.23
C LEU A 106 13.71 15.87 -2.67
N SER A 107 12.88 16.37 -1.77
CA SER A 107 13.17 17.54 -0.94
C SER A 107 12.86 17.28 0.53
N ILE A 108 13.60 17.93 1.43
CA ILE A 108 13.37 17.90 2.87
C ILE A 108 13.21 19.33 3.36
N ASP A 109 12.11 19.62 4.06
CA ASP A 109 11.77 20.97 4.54
C ASP A 109 11.86 22.04 3.44
N GLY A 110 11.44 21.69 2.22
CA GLY A 110 11.48 22.55 1.04
C GLY A 110 12.85 22.69 0.37
N ARG A 111 13.92 22.09 0.93
CA ARG A 111 15.24 22.04 0.29
C ARG A 111 15.34 20.83 -0.64
N ALA A 112 15.59 21.06 -1.93
CA ALA A 112 15.88 20.00 -2.88
C ALA A 112 17.17 19.26 -2.51
N LEU A 113 17.10 17.93 -2.45
CA LEU A 113 18.23 17.06 -2.13
C LEU A 113 18.74 16.30 -3.36
N GLY A 114 17.85 15.86 -4.24
CA GLY A 114 18.23 15.12 -5.43
C GLY A 114 17.10 15.02 -6.44
N ALA A 115 17.48 14.75 -7.69
CA ALA A 115 16.56 14.43 -8.76
C ALA A 115 17.13 13.30 -9.63
N TRP A 116 16.25 12.51 -10.24
CA TRP A 116 16.61 11.38 -11.08
C TRP A 116 15.67 11.26 -12.27
N TYR A 117 16.21 10.92 -13.43
CA TYR A 117 15.44 10.38 -14.53
C TYR A 117 15.15 8.91 -14.26
N VAL A 118 13.89 8.52 -14.39
CA VAL A 118 13.43 7.15 -14.14
C VAL A 118 12.65 6.66 -15.34
N ASN A 119 13.12 5.58 -15.97
CA ASN A 119 12.36 4.87 -16.98
C ASN A 119 11.76 3.61 -16.35
N THR A 120 10.44 3.58 -16.16
CA THR A 120 9.77 2.45 -15.50
C THR A 120 9.67 1.22 -16.40
N GLU A 121 9.71 1.38 -17.72
CA GLU A 121 9.69 0.25 -18.66
C GLU A 121 11.05 -0.47 -18.70
N GLU A 122 12.15 0.30 -18.67
CA GLU A 122 13.51 -0.23 -18.69
C GLU A 122 14.05 -0.55 -17.28
N GLY A 123 13.38 -0.05 -16.23
CA GLY A 123 13.80 -0.19 -14.84
C GLY A 123 15.09 0.58 -14.53
N THR A 124 15.38 1.65 -15.27
CA THR A 124 16.62 2.43 -15.14
C THR A 124 16.41 3.71 -14.36
N VAL A 125 17.44 4.11 -13.61
CA VAL A 125 17.48 5.34 -12.80
C VAL A 125 18.81 6.03 -13.05
N GLU A 126 18.77 7.28 -13.49
CA GLU A 126 19.94 8.10 -13.80
C GLU A 126 19.89 9.41 -13.01
N PRO A 127 21.00 9.87 -12.40
CA PRO A 127 21.03 11.16 -11.74
C PRO A 127 20.63 12.29 -12.68
N HIS A 128 19.78 13.19 -12.21
CA HIS A 128 19.41 14.41 -12.89
C HIS A 128 19.89 15.59 -12.04
N GLU A 129 20.51 16.59 -12.67
CA GLU A 129 20.86 17.80 -11.94
C GLU A 129 19.57 18.38 -11.34
N ALA A 130 19.53 18.50 -10.01
CA ALA A 130 18.46 19.20 -9.36
C ALA A 130 18.53 20.65 -9.87
N GLY A 131 17.64 21.00 -10.80
CA GLY A 131 17.55 22.36 -11.33
C GLY A 131 17.53 23.34 -10.16
N SER A 132 18.24 24.46 -10.34
CA SER A 132 18.29 25.54 -9.35
C SER A 132 16.88 25.81 -8.82
N PRO A 133 16.66 25.99 -7.50
CA PRO A 133 15.32 26.07 -6.89
C PRO A 133 14.42 27.19 -7.44
N GLU A 134 14.92 28.04 -8.34
CA GLU A 134 14.17 29.10 -9.02
C GLU A 134 13.58 28.69 -10.40
N GLU A 135 13.98 27.57 -11.02
CA GLU A 135 13.59 27.25 -12.41
C GLU A 135 12.58 26.09 -12.58
N SER A 136 11.79 25.77 -11.54
CA SER A 136 10.70 24.79 -11.69
C SER A 136 9.45 25.18 -10.92
N VAL A 137 8.62 26.02 -11.54
CA VAL A 137 7.18 26.06 -11.17
C VAL A 137 6.30 26.28 -12.42
N ALA A 138 6.37 25.36 -13.37
CA ALA A 138 5.13 24.98 -14.05
C ALA A 138 4.40 24.03 -13.09
N ALA A 139 3.26 24.47 -12.56
CA ALA A 139 2.47 23.74 -11.56
C ALA A 139 1.82 22.49 -12.16
N THR A 140 2.61 21.45 -12.38
CA THR A 140 2.15 20.08 -12.64
C THR A 140 2.03 19.31 -11.32
N ALA A 141 0.93 18.58 -11.17
CA ALA A 141 0.47 18.02 -9.90
C ALA A 141 1.56 17.21 -9.17
N ARG A 142 2.04 17.76 -8.06
CA ARG A 142 2.91 17.09 -7.09
C ARG A 142 2.16 15.89 -6.51
N ILE A 143 2.70 14.68 -6.67
CA ILE A 143 2.18 13.46 -6.03
C ILE A 143 3.06 13.21 -4.81
N ASP A 144 2.48 13.32 -3.62
CA ASP A 144 3.12 13.02 -2.35
C ASP A 144 3.60 11.56 -2.32
N ALA A 145 4.80 11.29 -1.81
CA ALA A 145 5.40 9.94 -1.77
C ALA A 145 4.58 8.96 -0.96
N ASP A 146 3.85 9.50 0.01
CA ASP A 146 2.98 8.76 0.87
C ASP A 146 1.76 8.22 0.10
N ILE A 147 1.44 8.76 -1.09
CA ILE A 147 0.34 8.28 -1.93
C ILE A 147 0.69 6.91 -2.53
N THR A 148 -0.03 5.90 -2.08
CA THR A 148 0.12 4.51 -2.52
C THR A 148 -0.88 4.10 -3.60
N TYR A 149 -1.95 4.88 -3.79
CA TYR A 149 -2.95 4.63 -4.82
C TYR A 149 -3.67 5.91 -5.22
N VAL A 150 -3.86 6.08 -6.53
CA VAL A 150 -4.80 7.07 -7.09
C VAL A 150 -5.59 6.40 -8.20
N ALA A 151 -6.91 6.51 -8.15
CA ALA A 151 -7.77 6.15 -9.27
C ALA A 151 -8.83 7.22 -9.51
N THR A 152 -8.98 7.62 -10.77
CA THR A 152 -10.12 8.43 -11.24
C THR A 152 -11.08 7.51 -11.97
N ILE A 153 -12.30 7.38 -11.47
CA ILE A 153 -13.30 6.41 -11.97
C ILE A 153 -14.72 6.95 -11.81
N GLY A 154 -15.63 6.41 -12.63
CA GLY A 154 -17.05 6.70 -12.56
C GLY A 154 -17.40 8.12 -12.97
N ARG A 155 -18.70 8.36 -13.15
CA ARG A 155 -19.23 9.67 -13.48
C ARG A 155 -20.28 10.07 -12.47
N TRP A 156 -20.17 11.29 -11.95
CA TRP A 156 -21.25 11.90 -11.19
C TRP A 156 -21.89 13.00 -12.00
N GLN A 157 -23.19 13.19 -11.79
CA GLN A 157 -23.95 14.27 -12.39
C GLN A 157 -25.00 14.78 -11.40
N THR A 158 -25.14 16.09 -11.35
CA THR A 158 -26.14 16.83 -10.57
C THR A 158 -26.66 17.98 -11.44
N PRO A 159 -27.77 18.65 -11.06
CA PRO A 159 -28.21 19.86 -11.75
C PRO A 159 -27.14 20.96 -11.83
N ASP A 160 -26.22 21.00 -10.85
CA ASP A 160 -25.18 22.03 -10.71
C ASP A 160 -23.86 21.67 -11.43
N GLY A 161 -23.76 20.48 -12.02
CA GLY A 161 -22.57 20.07 -12.77
C GLY A 161 -22.33 18.56 -12.81
N GLN A 162 -21.23 18.18 -13.43
CA GLN A 162 -20.83 16.78 -13.63
C GLN A 162 -19.31 16.63 -13.53
N GLY A 163 -18.86 15.39 -13.37
CA GLY A 163 -17.46 15.10 -13.25
C GLY A 163 -17.15 13.62 -13.01
N SER A 164 -16.00 13.36 -12.40
CA SER A 164 -15.54 12.02 -12.03
C SER A 164 -15.15 11.94 -10.56
N TYR A 165 -15.15 10.73 -10.00
CA TYR A 165 -14.63 10.50 -8.65
C TYR A 165 -13.14 10.24 -8.72
N ARG A 166 -12.38 10.73 -7.74
CA ARG A 166 -10.98 10.37 -7.52
C ARG A 166 -10.79 9.81 -6.13
N ILE A 167 -10.23 8.62 -6.03
CA ILE A 167 -9.87 7.97 -4.77
C ILE A 167 -8.36 8.06 -4.62
N THR A 168 -7.91 8.64 -3.52
CA THR A 168 -6.50 8.71 -3.15
C THR A 168 -6.30 7.95 -1.85
N THR A 169 -5.33 7.04 -1.85
CA THR A 169 -4.87 6.32 -0.65
C THR A 169 -3.44 6.75 -0.39
N TRP A 170 -3.13 7.03 0.87
CA TRP A 170 -1.77 7.31 1.28
C TRP A 170 -1.44 6.60 2.59
N ASN A 171 -0.16 6.30 2.77
CA ASN A 171 0.37 5.71 3.97
C ASN A 171 0.97 6.81 4.85
N GLU A 172 0.77 6.71 6.16
CA GLU A 172 1.39 7.58 7.16
C GLU A 172 1.97 6.73 8.30
N GLY A 173 2.91 7.28 9.06
CA GLY A 173 3.45 6.65 10.27
C GLY A 173 4.78 5.94 10.06
N PHE A 174 5.62 5.97 11.10
CA PHE A 174 7.02 5.53 11.06
C PHE A 174 7.18 4.07 11.49
N GLU A 175 6.80 3.72 12.72
CA GLU A 175 6.93 2.34 13.23
C GLU A 175 5.79 1.42 12.78
N HIS A 176 4.61 2.00 12.54
CA HIS A 176 3.43 1.30 12.04
C HIS A 176 2.85 2.05 10.86
N VAL A 177 2.89 1.42 9.68
CA VAL A 177 2.31 1.97 8.45
C VAL A 177 0.78 2.01 8.59
N SER A 178 0.23 3.19 8.81
CA SER A 178 -1.19 3.48 8.76
C SER A 178 -1.61 3.85 7.35
N THR A 179 -2.83 3.51 6.95
CA THR A 179 -3.37 3.92 5.65
C THR A 179 -4.58 4.84 5.83
N ALA A 180 -4.59 5.95 5.09
CA ALA A 180 -5.71 6.87 4.98
C ALA A 180 -6.26 6.91 3.56
N VAL A 181 -7.55 7.22 3.43
CA VAL A 181 -8.27 7.22 2.15
C VAL A 181 -9.16 8.44 2.04
N ARG A 182 -9.07 9.15 0.92
CA ARG A 182 -9.92 10.29 0.54
C ARG A 182 -10.61 10.04 -0.77
N ALA A 183 -11.84 10.54 -0.86
CA ALA A 183 -12.57 10.68 -2.10
C ALA A 183 -12.70 12.16 -2.46
N ASP A 184 -12.41 12.49 -3.71
CA ASP A 184 -12.62 13.80 -4.31
C ASP A 184 -13.63 13.71 -5.46
N TRP A 185 -14.51 14.69 -5.58
CA TRP A 185 -15.40 14.86 -6.73
C TRP A 185 -14.75 15.88 -7.66
N ILE A 186 -14.18 15.41 -8.76
CA ILE A 186 -13.46 16.24 -9.71
C ILE A 186 -14.44 16.69 -10.79
N ALA A 187 -14.73 18.00 -10.82
CA ALA A 187 -15.60 18.59 -11.83
C ALA A 187 -14.92 18.57 -13.20
N ASP A 188 -15.73 18.37 -14.25
CA ASP A 188 -15.25 18.52 -15.62
C ASP A 188 -14.67 19.92 -15.84
N ALA A 189 -13.62 19.99 -16.65
CA ALA A 189 -13.06 21.27 -17.06
C ALA A 189 -14.10 22.05 -17.88
N THR A 190 -14.25 23.33 -17.58
CA THR A 190 -15.18 24.22 -18.29
C THR A 190 -14.71 24.54 -19.71
N ASP A 191 -13.41 24.39 -19.97
CA ASP A 191 -12.75 24.52 -21.26
C ASP A 191 -11.48 23.64 -21.29
N ALA A 192 -10.88 23.47 -22.47
CA ALA A 192 -9.77 22.54 -22.67
C ALA A 192 -8.48 22.88 -21.89
N ASN A 193 -8.33 24.13 -21.42
CA ASN A 193 -7.12 24.60 -20.74
C ASN A 193 -7.36 24.86 -19.25
N ALA A 194 -8.61 24.75 -18.77
CA ALA A 194 -8.94 24.94 -17.37
C ALA A 194 -8.44 23.75 -16.53
N PRO A 195 -7.79 23.99 -15.39
CA PRO A 195 -7.38 22.92 -14.50
C PRO A 195 -8.61 22.20 -13.93
N ALA A 196 -8.50 20.88 -13.77
CA ALA A 196 -9.51 20.08 -13.09
C ALA A 196 -9.72 20.61 -11.67
N ARG A 197 -10.98 20.84 -11.28
CA ARG A 197 -11.32 21.42 -9.97
C ARG A 197 -11.97 20.37 -9.08
N THR A 198 -11.50 20.27 -7.84
CA THR A 198 -12.21 19.50 -6.82
C THR A 198 -13.45 20.27 -6.38
N ARG A 199 -14.64 19.75 -6.68
CA ARG A 199 -15.94 20.29 -6.23
C ARG A 199 -16.14 20.04 -4.74
N SER A 200 -15.86 18.81 -4.30
CA SER A 200 -15.97 18.39 -2.91
C SER A 200 -14.92 17.32 -2.61
N SER A 201 -14.64 17.13 -1.33
CA SER A 201 -13.69 16.14 -0.84
C SER A 201 -14.17 15.58 0.49
N SER A 202 -13.95 14.29 0.73
CA SER A 202 -14.33 13.61 1.96
C SER A 202 -13.28 12.57 2.34
N VAL A 203 -12.91 12.55 3.62
CA VAL A 203 -12.03 11.50 4.17
C VAL A 203 -12.89 10.29 4.49
N LEU A 204 -12.62 9.18 3.80
CA LEU A 204 -13.33 7.91 4.02
C LEU A 204 -12.72 7.16 5.21
N VAL A 205 -11.38 7.16 5.28
CA VAL A 205 -10.63 6.50 6.34
C VAL A 205 -9.55 7.44 6.84
N MET A 206 -9.61 7.77 8.12
CA MET A 206 -8.53 8.46 8.82
C MET A 206 -7.35 7.50 9.04
N PRO A 207 -6.12 8.01 9.12
CA PRO A 207 -4.96 7.21 9.52
C PRO A 207 -5.27 6.43 10.82
N GLY A 208 -4.90 5.15 10.83
CA GLY A 208 -5.15 4.27 11.97
C GLY A 208 -4.31 3.00 11.92
N LEU A 209 -4.58 2.05 12.82
CA LEU A 209 -3.76 0.86 13.03
C LEU A 209 -4.03 -0.24 11.99
N TYR A 210 -4.09 0.15 10.72
CA TYR A 210 -4.41 -0.73 9.61
C TYR A 210 -3.65 -0.32 8.37
N ARG A 211 -3.17 -1.33 7.65
CA ARG A 211 -2.63 -1.21 6.30
C ARG A 211 -3.66 -1.72 5.32
N LEU A 212 -4.19 -0.82 4.49
CA LEU A 212 -5.20 -1.15 3.49
C LEU A 212 -4.52 -1.50 2.16
N ARG A 213 -5.18 -2.35 1.38
CA ARG A 213 -4.82 -2.65 -0.02
C ARG A 213 -5.54 -1.65 -0.94
N ALA A 214 -5.25 -1.75 -2.24
CA ALA A 214 -5.96 -1.00 -3.27
C ALA A 214 -7.48 -1.15 -3.08
N PRO A 215 -8.23 -0.04 -3.13
CA PRO A 215 -9.67 -0.08 -3.09
C PRO A 215 -10.24 -0.90 -4.26
N LYS A 216 -11.28 -1.68 -3.97
CA LYS A 216 -12.14 -2.23 -5.01
C LYS A 216 -13.26 -1.23 -5.28
N LEU A 217 -13.31 -0.73 -6.50
CA LEU A 217 -14.21 0.33 -6.92
C LEU A 217 -15.29 -0.25 -7.84
N THR A 218 -16.56 0.07 -7.62
CA THR A 218 -17.66 -0.40 -8.46
C THR A 218 -18.68 0.71 -8.66
N GLU A 219 -18.92 1.10 -9.90
CA GLU A 219 -19.92 2.10 -10.26
C GLU A 219 -21.33 1.48 -10.27
N ARG A 220 -22.31 2.19 -9.69
CA ARG A 220 -23.71 1.78 -9.62
C ARG A 220 -24.61 2.99 -9.83
N GLN A 221 -25.24 3.09 -10.99
CA GLN A 221 -26.24 4.15 -11.28
C GLN A 221 -25.76 5.58 -10.98
N GLY A 222 -24.47 5.87 -11.25
CA GLY A 222 -23.87 7.18 -10.98
C GLY A 222 -23.33 7.36 -9.56
N GLU A 223 -23.45 6.35 -8.70
CA GLU A 223 -22.79 6.26 -7.39
C GLU A 223 -21.52 5.43 -7.50
N LEU A 224 -20.53 5.70 -6.65
CA LEU A 224 -19.34 4.87 -6.54
C LEU A 224 -19.35 4.09 -5.23
N HIS A 225 -19.39 2.76 -5.34
CA HIS A 225 -19.15 1.86 -4.22
C HIS A 225 -17.65 1.64 -4.04
N VAL A 226 -17.16 1.88 -2.83
CA VAL A 226 -15.75 1.73 -2.45
C VAL A 226 -15.66 0.65 -1.38
N GLU A 227 -14.98 -0.45 -1.70
CA GLU A 227 -14.66 -1.52 -0.75
C GLU A 227 -13.17 -1.48 -0.42
N LEU A 228 -12.86 -1.41 0.87
CA LEU A 228 -11.50 -1.39 1.40
C LEU A 228 -11.25 -2.65 2.22
N GLN A 229 -10.10 -3.28 1.99
CA GLN A 229 -9.65 -4.44 2.75
C GLN A 229 -8.20 -4.27 3.17
N GLY A 230 -7.85 -4.79 4.33
CA GLY A 230 -6.51 -4.66 4.88
C GLY A 230 -6.26 -5.58 6.05
N VAL A 231 -5.21 -5.27 6.80
CA VAL A 231 -4.85 -5.96 8.04
C VAL A 231 -4.52 -4.95 9.12
N ASN A 232 -4.73 -5.32 10.38
CA ASN A 232 -4.23 -4.57 11.51
C ASN A 232 -2.69 -4.60 11.51
N THR A 233 -2.06 -3.47 11.80
CA THR A 233 -0.59 -3.34 11.76
C THR A 233 0.11 -3.94 12.98
N TYR A 234 -0.60 -4.16 14.09
CA TYR A 234 -0.13 -4.90 15.27
C TYR A 234 -0.33 -6.40 15.16
N ASP A 235 -1.42 -6.83 14.53
CA ASP A 235 -1.73 -8.25 14.34
C ASP A 235 -2.23 -8.51 12.92
N ALA A 236 -1.32 -8.94 12.04
CA ALA A 236 -1.64 -9.21 10.65
C ALA A 236 -2.68 -10.33 10.44
N LYS A 237 -3.01 -11.12 11.49
CA LYS A 237 -4.10 -12.11 11.43
C LYS A 237 -5.48 -11.47 11.55
N GLN A 238 -5.55 -10.23 12.03
CA GLN A 238 -6.78 -9.46 12.12
C GLN A 238 -6.98 -8.69 10.82
N THR A 239 -7.81 -9.22 9.95
CA THR A 239 -8.23 -8.54 8.72
C THR A 239 -9.18 -7.40 9.03
N VAL A 240 -9.04 -6.29 8.31
CA VAL A 240 -9.92 -5.12 8.40
C VAL A 240 -10.69 -4.97 7.09
N SER A 241 -11.97 -4.58 7.17
CA SER A 241 -12.77 -4.25 5.99
C SER A 241 -13.72 -3.09 6.27
N CYS A 242 -13.92 -2.22 5.29
CA CYS A 242 -14.94 -1.19 5.29
C CYS A 242 -15.51 -0.96 3.90
N GLN A 243 -16.71 -0.37 3.86
CA GLN A 243 -17.44 -0.11 2.63
C GLN A 243 -18.11 1.25 2.70
N PHE A 244 -18.07 1.98 1.58
CA PHE A 244 -18.63 3.32 1.43
C PHE A 244 -19.39 3.43 0.12
N ASP A 245 -20.47 4.20 0.13
CA ASP A 245 -21.14 4.64 -1.08
C ASP A 245 -20.95 6.16 -1.23
N LEU A 246 -20.48 6.58 -2.40
CA LEU A 246 -20.23 7.98 -2.74
C LEU A 246 -21.30 8.48 -3.71
N PHE A 247 -22.05 9.50 -3.28
CA PHE A 247 -23.18 10.03 -4.03
C PHE A 247 -22.77 11.22 -4.90
N PRO A 248 -23.49 11.51 -5.99
CA PRO A 248 -23.16 12.61 -6.90
C PRO A 248 -23.11 14.01 -6.28
N ASP A 249 -23.80 14.21 -5.16
CA ASP A 249 -23.90 15.49 -4.46
C ASP A 249 -22.77 15.74 -3.45
N GLY A 250 -21.81 14.80 -3.32
CA GLY A 250 -20.71 14.89 -2.37
C GLY A 250 -20.96 14.16 -1.05
N GLN A 251 -22.14 13.56 -0.87
CA GLN A 251 -22.42 12.78 0.34
C GLN A 251 -21.70 11.43 0.31
N VAL A 252 -21.32 10.98 1.52
CA VAL A 252 -20.70 9.67 1.76
C VAL A 252 -21.56 8.92 2.77
N THR A 253 -21.95 7.70 2.41
CA THR A 253 -22.57 6.77 3.36
C THR A 253 -21.57 5.69 3.76
N HIS A 254 -21.41 5.47 5.06
CA HIS A 254 -20.64 4.35 5.59
C HIS A 254 -21.51 3.10 5.61
N VAL A 255 -21.45 2.31 4.55
CA VAL A 255 -22.17 1.02 4.45
C VAL A 255 -21.67 0.04 5.50
N LYS A 256 -20.34 0.00 5.68
CA LYS A 256 -19.67 -0.78 6.73
C LYS A 256 -18.52 0.03 7.32
N PRO A 257 -18.55 0.38 8.63
CA PRO A 257 -17.43 1.07 9.27
C PRO A 257 -16.17 0.19 9.27
N CYS A 258 -15.00 0.80 9.30
CA CYS A 258 -13.74 0.04 9.30
C CYS A 258 -13.61 -0.73 10.62
N GLY A 259 -13.42 -2.03 10.50
CA GLY A 259 -13.27 -2.93 11.64
C GLY A 259 -12.95 -4.34 11.20
N PRO A 260 -12.88 -5.30 12.14
CA PRO A 260 -12.60 -6.69 11.84
C PRO A 260 -13.50 -7.21 10.72
N ALA A 261 -12.90 -7.86 9.72
CA ALA A 261 -13.69 -8.52 8.69
C ALA A 261 -14.55 -9.60 9.36
N ASP A 262 -15.83 -9.61 9.00
CA ASP A 262 -16.80 -10.49 9.64
C ASP A 262 -16.49 -11.93 9.20
N LYS A 263 -16.34 -12.88 10.13
CA LYS A 263 -15.96 -14.27 9.83
C LYS A 263 -17.08 -15.09 9.18
N ARG A 264 -18.11 -14.44 8.61
CA ARG A 264 -19.31 -15.11 8.11
C ARG A 264 -19.20 -15.41 6.62
N GLY A 265 -19.06 -16.69 6.29
CA GLY A 265 -19.48 -17.23 4.99
C GLY A 265 -18.38 -17.87 4.12
N HIS A 266 -17.67 -18.87 4.64
CA HIS A 266 -17.23 -19.99 3.80
C HIS A 266 -17.89 -21.25 4.37
N ASP A 267 -19.12 -21.47 3.94
CA ASP A 267 -19.70 -22.81 3.89
C ASP A 267 -19.27 -23.47 2.57
#